data_AF-A0A9W6R0F3-F1
#
_entry.id   AF-A0A9W6R0F3-F1
#
_cell.length_a   1.000
_cell.length_b   1.000
_cell.length_c   1.000
_cell.angle_alpha   90.00
_cell.angle_beta   90.00
_cell.angle_gamma   90.00
#
_symmetry.space_group_name_H-M   'P 1'
#
loop_
_entity.id
_entity.type
_entity.pdbx_description
1 polymer ?
#
loop_
_entity_poly.entity_id
_entity_poly.type
_entity_poly.pdbx_seq_one_letter_code
_entity_poly.pdbx_strand_id
1 'polypeptide(L)' 'MVPTKQSANVLTVAAPPTSVEHARQVAIEHHAFCPDLVTQAMESFDEYVNDLVGNDLWWFWWD' A
#
# COMPACT_ATOMS: atom_id res chain seq x y z
N MET A 1 26.15 -4.23 3.55
CA MET A 1 25.06 -3.30 3.92
C MET A 1 24.00 -4.16 4.56
N VAL A 2 23.85 -4.08 5.89
CA VAL A 2 22.80 -4.83 6.59
C VAL A 2 21.50 -4.09 6.29
N PRO A 3 20.44 -4.73 5.75
CA PRO A 3 19.16 -4.06 5.64
C PRO A 3 18.73 -3.71 7.07
N THR A 4 18.54 -2.42 7.34
CA THR A 4 17.92 -1.94 8.56
C THR A 4 16.59 -2.67 8.71
N LYS A 5 16.38 -3.32 9.85
CA LYS A 5 15.03 -3.80 10.21
C LYS A 5 14.12 -2.57 10.23
N GLN A 6 13.33 -2.35 9.19
CA GLN A 6 12.26 -1.38 9.27
C GLN A 6 11.10 -1.97 10.05
N SER A 7 10.60 -1.15 10.96
CA SER A 7 9.36 -1.45 11.65
C SER A 7 8.25 -0.91 10.76
N ALA A 8 7.44 -1.80 10.19
CA ALA A 8 6.25 -1.41 9.45
C ALA A 8 5.10 -1.11 10.40
N ASN A 9 4.39 -0.02 10.14
CA ASN A 9 3.12 0.28 10.79
C ASN A 9 2.00 -0.44 10.05
N VAL A 10 1.16 -1.14 10.80
CA VAL A 10 0.02 -1.89 10.27
C VAL A 10 -1.26 -1.17 10.62
N LEU A 11 -2.14 -1.01 9.63
CA LEU A 11 -3.47 -0.41 9.76
C LEU A 11 -4.51 -1.39 9.24
N THR A 12 -5.63 -1.52 9.94
CA THR A 12 -6.81 -2.21 9.42
C THR A 12 -7.94 -1.24 9.13
N VAL A 13 -8.71 -1.51 8.08
CA VAL A 13 -9.88 -0.70 7.68
C VAL A 13 -11.15 -1.52 7.64
N ALA A 14 -12.24 -0.98 8.18
CA ALA A 14 -13.52 -1.70 8.21
C ALA A 14 -14.23 -1.76 6.84
N ALA A 15 -13.82 -0.93 5.88
CA ALA A 15 -14.42 -0.81 4.56
C ALA A 15 -13.32 -0.69 3.49
N PRO A 16 -12.69 -1.81 3.10
CA PRO A 16 -11.68 -1.79 2.05
C PRO A 16 -12.29 -1.45 0.67
N PRO A 17 -11.48 -1.04 -0.31
CA PRO A 17 -11.96 -0.81 -1.66
C PRO A 17 -12.59 -2.05 -2.27
N THR A 18 -13.80 -1.93 -2.82
CA THR A 18 -14.55 -3.07 -3.40
C THR A 18 -14.53 -3.09 -4.93
N SER A 19 -13.83 -2.15 -5.57
CA SER A 19 -13.65 -2.10 -7.02
C SER A 19 -12.26 -1.58 -7.37
N VAL A 20 -11.80 -1.87 -8.58
CA VAL A 20 -10.50 -1.43 -9.11
C VAL A 20 -10.45 0.10 -9.18
N GLU A 21 -11.53 0.77 -9.58
CA GLU A 21 -11.60 2.23 -9.64
C GLU A 21 -11.46 2.87 -8.27
N HIS A 22 -12.12 2.32 -7.24
CA HIS A 22 -11.97 2.79 -5.86
C HIS A 22 -10.57 2.50 -5.34
N ALA A 23 -10.06 1.29 -5.57
CA ALA A 23 -8.72 0.91 -5.18
C ALA A 23 -7.65 1.79 -5.82
N ARG A 24 -7.87 2.25 -7.07
CA ARG A 24 -6.98 3.20 -7.74
C ARG A 24 -6.93 4.55 -7.04
N GLN A 25 -8.05 5.07 -6.55
CA GLN A 25 -8.05 6.32 -5.78
C GLN A 25 -7.30 6.15 -4.46
N VAL A 26 -7.57 5.05 -3.74
CA VAL A 26 -6.86 4.73 -2.49
C VAL A 26 -5.37 4.52 -2.71
N ALA A 27 -4.97 3.84 -3.79
CA ALA A 27 -3.57 3.67 -4.16
C ALA A 27 -2.86 5.00 -4.39
N ILE A 28 -3.54 5.99 -5.00
CA ILE A 28 -2.99 7.34 -5.20
C ILE A 28 -2.76 8.01 -3.83
N GLU A 29 -3.73 7.90 -2.92
CA GLU A 29 -3.60 8.44 -1.55
C GLU A 29 -2.46 7.75 -0.79
N HIS A 30 -2.37 6.43 -0.85
CA HIS A 30 -1.30 5.66 -0.23
C HIS A 30 0.07 6.03 -0.79
N HIS A 31 0.19 6.20 -2.11
CA HIS A 31 1.44 6.62 -2.73
C HIS A 31 1.83 8.06 -2.34
N ALA A 32 0.86 8.98 -2.23
CA ALA A 32 1.11 10.33 -1.75
C ALA A 32 1.53 10.37 -0.28
N PHE A 33 1.00 9.45 0.54
CA PHE A 33 1.32 9.31 1.96
C PHE A 33 2.67 8.61 2.20
N CYS A 34 2.98 7.61 1.37
CA CYS A 34 4.11 6.71 1.53
C CYS A 34 4.58 6.20 0.16
N PRO A 35 5.40 6.97 -0.59
CA PRO A 35 5.85 6.57 -1.92
C PRO A 35 6.64 5.25 -1.93
N ASP A 36 7.42 5.00 -0.86
CA ASP A 36 8.28 3.83 -0.69
C ASP A 36 7.52 2.50 -0.73
N LEU A 37 6.25 2.50 -0.32
CA LEU A 37 5.42 1.30 -0.40
C LEU A 37 5.32 0.78 -1.84
N VAL A 38 5.11 1.68 -2.79
CA VAL A 38 5.00 1.30 -4.21
C VAL A 38 6.39 1.06 -4.80
N THR A 39 7.37 1.92 -4.53
CA THR A 39 8.67 1.87 -5.19
C THR A 39 9.59 0.76 -4.67
N GLN A 40 9.36 0.26 -3.44
CA GLN A 40 10.22 -0.74 -2.80
C GLN A 40 9.53 -2.10 -2.59
N ALA A 41 8.19 -2.17 -2.57
CA ALA A 41 7.48 -3.41 -2.25
C ALA A 41 6.66 -4.01 -3.38
N MET A 42 6.39 -3.25 -4.44
CA MET A 42 5.49 -3.64 -5.53
C MET A 42 6.25 -3.63 -6.85
N GLU A 43 5.91 -4.52 -7.77
CA GLU A 43 6.49 -4.55 -9.12
C GLU A 43 5.93 -3.39 -9.97
N SER A 44 4.69 -2.96 -9.71
CA SER A 44 4.08 -1.81 -10.38
C SER A 44 2.95 -1.15 -9.58
N PHE A 45 2.60 0.07 -9.95
CA PHE A 45 1.44 0.75 -9.37
C PHE A 45 0.12 0.03 -9.68
N ASP A 46 -0.04 -0.54 -10.87
CA ASP A 46 -1.27 -1.27 -11.23
C ASP A 46 -1.39 -2.61 -10.48
N GLU A 47 -0.29 -3.28 -10.17
CA GLU A 47 -0.30 -4.43 -9.25
C GLU A 47 -0.84 -4.01 -7.88
N TYR A 48 -0.30 -2.93 -7.32
CA TYR A 48 -0.76 -2.42 -6.03
C TYR A 48 -2.25 -2.02 -6.01
N VAL A 49 -2.75 -1.43 -7.11
CA VAL A 49 -4.18 -1.12 -7.26
C VAL A 49 -5.03 -2.39 -7.18
N ASN A 50 -4.60 -3.48 -7.81
CA ASN A 50 -5.36 -4.74 -7.77
C ASN A 50 -5.30 -5.39 -6.39
N ASP A 51 -4.13 -5.36 -5.74
CA ASP A 51 -3.93 -5.94 -4.40
C ASP A 51 -4.73 -5.23 -3.30
N LEU A 52 -5.14 -3.99 -3.51
CA LEU A 52 -5.98 -3.24 -2.57
C LEU A 52 -7.46 -3.66 -2.61
N VAL A 53 -7.93 -4.34 -3.65
CA VAL A 53 -9.34 -4.72 -3.77
C VAL A 53 -9.68 -5.78 -2.71
N GLY A 54 -10.54 -5.40 -1.76
CA GLY A 54 -10.97 -6.25 -0.65
C GLY A 54 -9.93 -6.43 0.46
N ASN A 55 -8.74 -5.84 0.33
CA ASN A 55 -7.69 -5.95 1.32
C ASN A 55 -7.90 -4.92 2.45
N ASP A 56 -8.22 -5.43 3.63
CA ASP A 56 -8.50 -4.67 4.84
C ASP A 56 -7.27 -4.43 5.72
N LEU A 57 -6.09 -4.94 5.32
CA LEU A 57 -4.84 -4.85 6.06
C LEU A 57 -3.78 -4.14 5.23
N TRP A 58 -3.34 -2.98 5.70
CA TRP A 58 -2.31 -2.18 5.02
C TRP A 58 -1.08 -2.08 5.89
N TRP A 59 0.09 -2.09 5.25
CA TRP A 59 1.38 -1.86 5.88
C TRP A 59 2.05 -0.67 5.23
N PHE A 60 2.63 0.18 6.06
CA PHE A 60 3.42 1.32 5.64
C PHE A 60 4.73 1.33 6.42
N TRP A 61 5.76 1.83 5.81
CA TRP A 61 7.02 2.09 6.47
C TRP A 61 7.66 3.31 5.84
N TRP A 62 8.57 3.89 6.59
CA TRP A 62 9.35 5.01 6.14
C TRP A 62 10.79 4.70 6.49
N ASP A 63 11.63 4.87 5.49
CA ASP A 63 12.94 4.26 5.39
C ASP A 63 14.00 5.31 5.09
#